data_AF-A0AAE0RC24-F1
#
_entry.id   AF-A0AAE0RC24-F1
#
_cell.length_a   1.000
_cell.length_b   1.000
_cell.length_c   1.000
_cell.angle_alpha   90.00
_cell.angle_beta   90.00
_cell.angle_gamma   90.00
#
_symmetry.space_group_name_H-M   'P 1'
#
loop_
_entity.id
_entity.type
_entity.pdbx_description
1 polymer ?
#
loop_
_entity_poly.entity_id
_entity_poly.type
_entity_poly.pdbx_seq_one_letter_code
_entity_poly.pdbx_strand_id
1 'polypeptide(L)'
;MSYRGRTLVINNLAASSLWHKLACVDPPPNLLANIQAQLVDFFWDGLHWIPQSVLHLLKEEGGQGLVQLSSRAAAFRLQFIQRLLTGPRDLIWNVFKKQNKGCQSVHWLLEEPLVYGGRLDISGVTVPALSRTLVSSGIVTLRELVNIAGSDLSRAEDLAARMGLRSRRVVNQLLHRWRSALTSEERVQLMDYQHTETGPAEDESFPRLNIAPDLDGCAGPLLECRSKGEMDFGSVSGKLLYRACVKVLNKKKLSGRVDTPWRNVLGFNDDVKPEWMA
;
A
#
# COMPACT_ATOMS: atom_id res chain seq x y z
N MET A 1 -2.59 -32.66 -28.56
CA MET A 1 -3.45 -32.12 -27.47
C MET A 1 -4.11 -30.85 -27.99
N SER A 2 -5.37 -30.55 -27.68
CA SER A 2 -6.00 -29.31 -28.17
C SER A 2 -5.37 -28.06 -27.53
N TYR A 3 -5.39 -26.91 -28.22
CA TYR A 3 -4.88 -25.65 -27.67
C TYR A 3 -5.54 -25.29 -26.33
N ARG A 4 -6.87 -25.51 -26.22
CA ARG A 4 -7.60 -25.32 -24.97
C ARG A 4 -7.10 -26.25 -23.85
N GLY A 5 -6.77 -27.49 -24.17
CA GLY A 5 -6.18 -28.44 -23.23
C GLY A 5 -4.80 -27.99 -22.76
N ARG A 6 -3.95 -27.52 -23.69
CA ARG A 6 -2.62 -26.98 -23.37
C ARG A 6 -2.69 -25.77 -22.46
N THR A 7 -3.58 -24.81 -22.74
CA THR A 7 -3.79 -23.66 -21.85
C THR A 7 -4.20 -24.09 -20.45
N LEU A 8 -5.09 -25.10 -20.33
CA LEU A 8 -5.52 -25.60 -19.02
C LEU A 8 -4.36 -26.24 -18.26
N VAL A 9 -3.52 -27.05 -18.92
CA VAL A 9 -2.33 -27.65 -18.30
C VAL A 9 -1.37 -26.55 -17.84
N ILE A 10 -1.10 -25.56 -18.69
CA ILE A 10 -0.20 -24.46 -18.34
C ILE A 10 -0.74 -23.66 -17.14
N ASN A 11 -1.99 -23.19 -17.21
CA ASN A 11 -2.55 -22.32 -16.18
C ASN A 11 -2.75 -23.04 -14.84
N ASN A 12 -3.28 -24.27 -14.87
CA ASN A 12 -3.72 -24.94 -13.65
C ASN A 12 -2.67 -25.87 -13.04
N LEU A 13 -1.67 -26.33 -13.82
CA LEU A 13 -0.64 -27.23 -13.31
C LEU A 13 0.70 -26.50 -13.19
N ALA A 14 1.21 -25.96 -14.31
CA ALA A 14 2.54 -25.36 -14.33
C ALA A 14 2.57 -24.02 -13.58
N ALA A 15 1.69 -23.09 -13.96
CA ALA A 15 1.65 -21.76 -13.39
C ALA A 15 1.18 -21.78 -11.92
N SER A 16 0.23 -22.66 -11.57
CA SER A 16 -0.27 -22.78 -10.20
C SER A 16 0.80 -23.18 -9.19
N SER A 17 1.73 -24.06 -9.60
CA SER A 17 2.86 -24.49 -8.76
C SER A 17 3.82 -23.35 -8.42
N LEU A 18 3.82 -22.28 -9.23
CA LEU A 18 4.69 -21.12 -9.05
C LEU A 18 4.09 -20.05 -8.12
N TRP A 19 2.77 -20.02 -7.93
CA TRP A 19 2.08 -18.93 -7.21
C TRP A 19 2.58 -18.72 -5.79
N HIS A 20 2.77 -19.78 -5.02
CA HIS A 20 3.28 -19.65 -3.66
C HIS A 20 4.69 -19.05 -3.64
N LYS A 21 5.57 -19.50 -4.54
CA LYS A 21 6.95 -19.00 -4.61
C LYS A 21 7.00 -17.55 -5.07
N LEU A 22 6.22 -17.19 -6.09
CA LEU A 22 6.15 -15.82 -6.62
C LEU A 22 5.50 -14.83 -5.65
N ALA A 23 4.62 -15.29 -4.78
CA ALA A 23 4.06 -14.44 -3.72
C ALA A 23 5.13 -14.09 -2.66
N CYS A 24 6.00 -15.04 -2.31
CA CYS A 24 6.95 -14.89 -1.22
C CYS A 24 8.32 -14.35 -1.63
N VAL A 25 8.79 -14.64 -2.85
CA VAL A 25 10.18 -14.41 -3.27
C VAL A 25 10.21 -13.70 -4.61
N ASP A 26 11.04 -12.67 -4.72
CA ASP A 26 11.30 -12.04 -6.02
C ASP A 26 12.12 -12.97 -6.89
N PRO A 27 11.61 -13.37 -8.07
CA PRO A 27 12.35 -14.23 -8.96
C PRO A 27 13.56 -13.48 -9.53
N PRO A 28 14.68 -14.18 -9.82
CA PRO A 28 15.80 -13.61 -10.52
C PRO A 28 15.38 -12.96 -11.85
N PRO A 29 16.08 -11.90 -12.29
CA PRO A 29 15.83 -11.31 -13.60
C PRO A 29 15.96 -12.41 -14.67
N ASN A 30 15.05 -12.40 -15.63
CA ASN A 30 14.94 -13.37 -16.74
C ASN A 30 14.36 -14.76 -16.40
N LEU A 31 14.25 -15.17 -15.13
CA LEU A 31 13.69 -16.50 -14.80
C LEU A 31 12.25 -16.64 -15.30
N LEU A 32 11.41 -15.64 -15.03
CA LEU A 32 10.02 -15.64 -15.48
C LEU A 32 9.91 -15.62 -17.00
N ALA A 33 10.79 -14.89 -17.69
CA ALA A 33 10.81 -14.82 -19.14
C ALA A 33 11.19 -16.18 -19.76
N ASN A 34 12.17 -16.86 -19.20
CA ASN A 34 12.61 -18.18 -19.67
C ASN A 34 11.53 -19.25 -19.46
N ILE A 35 10.89 -19.27 -18.29
CA ILE A 35 9.77 -20.18 -18.02
C ILE A 35 8.61 -19.86 -18.97
N GLN A 36 8.28 -18.58 -19.15
CA GLN A 36 7.22 -18.16 -20.05
C GLN A 36 7.49 -18.61 -21.50
N ALA A 37 8.73 -18.48 -21.98
CA ALA A 37 9.13 -18.95 -23.31
C ALA A 37 8.91 -20.46 -23.45
N GLN A 38 9.35 -21.26 -22.48
CA GLN A 38 9.13 -22.71 -22.49
C GLN A 38 7.64 -23.09 -22.47
N LEU A 39 6.80 -22.35 -21.76
CA LEU A 39 5.35 -22.57 -21.74
C LEU A 39 4.71 -22.23 -23.09
N VAL A 40 5.20 -21.20 -23.77
CA VAL A 40 4.75 -20.79 -25.11
C VAL A 40 5.23 -21.79 -26.16
N ASP A 41 6.47 -22.29 -26.06
CA ASP A 41 6.99 -23.36 -26.91
C ASP A 41 6.14 -24.63 -26.78
N PHE A 42 5.78 -25.02 -25.55
CA PHE A 42 4.88 -26.14 -25.28
C PHE A 42 3.47 -25.90 -25.84
N PHE A 43 2.97 -24.67 -25.77
CA PHE A 43 1.66 -24.33 -26.34
C PHE A 43 1.65 -24.55 -27.87
N TRP A 44 2.70 -24.11 -28.53
CA TRP A 44 2.84 -24.15 -29.99
C TRP A 44 3.44 -25.44 -30.57
N ASP A 45 3.96 -26.36 -29.74
CA ASP A 45 4.89 -27.41 -30.17
C ASP A 45 6.05 -26.84 -31.04
N GLY A 46 6.56 -25.65 -30.71
CA GLY A 46 7.61 -24.97 -31.47
C GLY A 46 7.16 -24.20 -32.73
N LEU A 47 5.85 -24.18 -33.06
CA LEU A 47 5.31 -23.46 -34.22
C LEU A 47 4.63 -22.13 -33.83
N HIS A 48 5.37 -21.03 -33.83
CA HIS A 48 4.88 -19.71 -33.39
C HIS A 48 4.10 -18.99 -34.50
N TRP A 49 2.77 -19.14 -34.52
CA TRP A 49 1.92 -18.56 -35.57
C TRP A 49 1.34 -17.18 -35.26
N ILE A 50 1.23 -16.83 -33.98
CA ILE A 50 0.59 -15.59 -33.51
C ILE A 50 1.50 -14.94 -32.45
N PRO A 51 1.57 -13.60 -32.40
CA PRO A 51 2.29 -12.90 -31.33
C PRO A 51 1.85 -13.35 -29.94
N GLN A 52 2.81 -13.47 -29.03
CA GLN A 52 2.57 -13.95 -27.66
C GLN A 52 1.55 -13.08 -26.90
N SER A 53 1.49 -11.78 -27.19
CA SER A 53 0.53 -10.85 -26.58
C SER A 53 -0.93 -11.29 -26.78
N VAL A 54 -1.25 -11.87 -27.94
CA VAL A 54 -2.61 -12.33 -28.26
C VAL A 54 -2.99 -13.59 -27.47
N LEU A 55 -2.01 -14.43 -27.13
CA LEU A 55 -2.28 -15.63 -26.31
C LEU A 55 -2.77 -15.28 -24.90
N HIS A 56 -2.29 -14.14 -24.38
CA HIS A 56 -2.62 -13.68 -23.03
C HIS A 56 -4.01 -13.06 -22.92
N LEU A 57 -4.60 -12.62 -24.03
CA LEU A 57 -5.94 -12.05 -24.06
C LEU A 57 -7.01 -13.06 -23.66
N LEU A 58 -8.14 -12.55 -23.17
CA LEU A 58 -9.29 -13.37 -22.84
C LEU A 58 -9.88 -13.99 -24.11
N LYS A 59 -10.61 -15.10 -23.95
CA LYS A 59 -11.26 -15.77 -25.09
C LYS A 59 -12.29 -14.89 -25.78
N GLU A 60 -12.94 -14.02 -25.02
CA GLU A 60 -13.92 -13.04 -25.51
C GLU A 60 -13.27 -11.99 -26.42
N GLU A 61 -11.96 -11.77 -26.27
CA GLU A 61 -11.15 -10.82 -27.05
C GLU A 61 -10.39 -11.52 -28.20
N GLY A 62 -10.71 -12.78 -28.49
CA GLY A 62 -10.03 -13.58 -29.52
C GLY A 62 -8.73 -14.24 -29.08
N GLY A 63 -8.38 -14.15 -27.78
CA GLY A 63 -7.20 -14.78 -27.21
C GLY A 63 -7.41 -16.22 -26.75
N GLN A 64 -6.37 -16.79 -26.13
CA GLN A 64 -6.40 -18.16 -25.59
C GLN A 64 -6.50 -18.20 -24.05
N GLY A 65 -6.35 -17.06 -23.37
CA GLY A 65 -6.39 -16.95 -21.91
C GLY A 65 -5.16 -17.55 -21.23
N LEU A 66 -4.01 -17.55 -21.89
CA LEU A 66 -2.76 -18.03 -21.31
C LEU A 66 -2.25 -17.04 -20.25
N VAL A 67 -1.97 -17.50 -19.04
CA VAL A 67 -1.49 -16.60 -17.99
C VAL A 67 -0.09 -16.08 -18.31
N GLN A 68 0.09 -14.76 -18.19
CA GLN A 68 1.41 -14.12 -18.21
C GLN A 68 2.00 -14.11 -16.79
N LEU A 69 3.10 -14.84 -16.60
CA LEU A 69 3.71 -15.00 -15.28
C LEU A 69 4.17 -13.67 -14.66
N SER A 70 4.75 -12.78 -15.47
CA SER A 70 5.24 -11.46 -15.04
C SER A 70 4.11 -10.59 -14.49
N SER A 71 3.01 -10.50 -15.23
CA SER A 71 1.82 -9.73 -14.84
C SER A 71 1.19 -10.30 -13.58
N ARG A 72 1.18 -11.64 -13.43
CA ARG A 72 0.67 -12.29 -12.22
C ARG A 72 1.56 -12.04 -11.00
N ALA A 73 2.89 -12.07 -11.16
CA ALA A 73 3.83 -11.74 -10.09
C ALA A 73 3.66 -10.28 -9.63
N ALA A 74 3.56 -9.34 -10.58
CA ALA A 74 3.27 -7.94 -10.27
C ALA A 74 1.93 -7.77 -9.54
N ALA A 75 0.89 -8.49 -9.96
CA ALA A 75 -0.41 -8.48 -9.29
C ALA A 75 -0.32 -8.96 -7.84
N PHE A 76 0.47 -10.00 -7.53
CA PHE A 76 0.69 -10.42 -6.14
C PHE A 76 1.39 -9.35 -5.31
N ARG A 77 2.38 -8.66 -5.89
CA ARG A 77 3.06 -7.53 -5.22
C ARG A 77 2.09 -6.39 -4.94
N LEU A 78 1.25 -6.02 -5.90
CA LEU A 78 0.21 -5.01 -5.72
C LEU A 78 -0.81 -5.41 -4.66
N GLN A 79 -1.29 -6.65 -4.67
CA GLN A 79 -2.21 -7.16 -3.63
C GLN A 79 -1.59 -7.15 -2.24
N PHE A 80 -0.31 -7.49 -2.13
CA PHE A 80 0.42 -7.41 -0.87
C PHE A 80 0.52 -5.96 -0.37
N ILE A 81 0.96 -5.05 -1.23
CA ILE A 81 1.07 -3.62 -0.91
C ILE A 81 -0.30 -3.06 -0.53
N GLN A 82 -1.35 -3.37 -1.29
CA GLN A 82 -2.72 -2.99 -0.97
C GLN A 82 -3.11 -3.49 0.42
N ARG A 83 -2.90 -4.77 0.73
CA ARG A 83 -3.22 -5.32 2.06
C ARG A 83 -2.40 -4.70 3.18
N LEU A 84 -1.15 -4.34 2.93
CA LEU A 84 -0.28 -3.67 3.89
C LEU A 84 -0.72 -2.23 4.16
N LEU A 85 -1.11 -1.49 3.11
CA LEU A 85 -1.47 -0.09 3.20
C LEU A 85 -2.92 0.13 3.63
N THR A 86 -3.83 -0.74 3.20
CA THR A 86 -5.28 -0.51 3.28
C THR A 86 -6.07 -1.66 3.91
N GLY A 87 -5.37 -2.71 4.37
CA GLY A 87 -6.01 -3.85 5.03
C GLY A 87 -6.62 -3.49 6.39
N PRO A 88 -7.66 -4.23 6.83
CA PRO A 88 -8.27 -4.06 8.15
C PRO A 88 -7.24 -4.20 9.28
N ARG A 89 -7.44 -3.44 10.37
CA ARG A 89 -6.50 -3.34 11.50
C ARG A 89 -6.17 -4.69 12.16
N ASP A 90 -7.08 -5.66 12.06
CA ASP A 90 -6.96 -6.99 12.69
C ASP A 90 -6.05 -7.97 11.94
N LEU A 91 -5.46 -7.55 10.80
CA LEU A 91 -4.46 -8.36 10.13
C LEU A 91 -3.21 -8.50 11.01
N ILE A 92 -2.77 -9.75 11.21
CA ILE A 92 -1.53 -10.13 11.93
C ILE A 92 -0.30 -9.36 11.39
N TRP A 93 -0.38 -8.90 10.15
CA TRP A 93 0.66 -8.18 9.43
C TRP A 93 0.67 -6.65 9.64
N ASN A 94 -0.29 -6.09 10.39
CA ASN A 94 -0.29 -4.67 10.79
C ASN A 94 0.66 -4.44 11.96
N VAL A 95 1.91 -4.80 11.71
CA VAL A 95 3.04 -4.59 12.61
C VAL A 95 3.45 -3.13 12.63
N PHE A 96 3.16 -2.41 11.54
CA PHE A 96 3.60 -1.04 11.32
C PHE A 96 2.42 -0.09 11.17
N LYS A 97 2.55 1.08 11.79
CA LYS A 97 1.71 2.25 11.55
C LYS A 97 2.35 3.07 10.42
N LYS A 98 1.56 3.45 9.42
CA LYS A 98 1.97 4.44 8.41
C LYS A 98 2.11 5.80 9.10
N GLN A 99 3.24 6.45 8.90
CA GLN A 99 3.43 7.83 9.29
C GLN A 99 3.18 8.74 8.10
N ASN A 100 2.08 9.47 8.15
CA ASN A 100 1.74 10.48 7.16
C ASN A 100 2.42 11.79 7.56
N LYS A 101 3.66 11.98 7.13
CA LYS A 101 4.23 13.34 7.03
C LYS A 101 3.64 13.94 5.75
N GLY A 102 3.12 15.16 5.84
CA GLY A 102 2.40 15.80 4.74
C GLY A 102 3.14 15.68 3.41
N CYS A 103 2.39 15.63 2.31
CA CYS A 103 2.99 15.53 0.99
C CYS A 103 3.78 16.82 0.69
N GLN A 104 5.07 16.69 0.39
CA GLN A 104 5.89 17.83 -0.05
C GLN A 104 5.49 18.31 -1.45
N SER A 105 4.90 17.41 -2.23
CA SER A 105 4.42 17.64 -3.58
C SER A 105 2.91 17.78 -3.62
N VAL A 106 2.45 18.82 -4.34
CA VAL A 106 1.03 19.01 -4.67
C VAL A 106 0.51 17.91 -5.58
N HIS A 107 1.34 17.41 -6.50
CA HIS A 107 0.95 16.34 -7.41
C HIS A 107 0.54 15.09 -6.62
N TRP A 108 1.44 14.60 -5.77
CA TRP A 108 1.18 13.40 -4.98
C TRP A 108 0.08 13.62 -3.94
N LEU A 109 -0.12 14.85 -3.46
CA LEU A 109 -1.25 15.21 -2.62
C LEU A 109 -2.58 15.05 -3.38
N LEU A 110 -2.66 15.53 -4.62
CA LEU A 110 -3.86 15.42 -5.47
C LEU A 110 -4.18 13.96 -5.84
N GLU A 111 -3.16 13.12 -6.01
CA GLU A 111 -3.33 11.68 -6.28
C GLU A 111 -3.68 10.86 -5.01
N GLU A 112 -3.77 11.47 -3.83
CA GLU A 112 -4.13 10.74 -2.61
C GLU A 112 -5.55 10.14 -2.70
N PRO A 113 -5.71 8.83 -2.46
CA PRO A 113 -7.00 8.17 -2.54
C PRO A 113 -7.94 8.52 -1.37
N LEU A 114 -9.22 8.70 -1.69
CA LEU A 114 -10.31 8.97 -0.75
C LEU A 114 -11.07 7.70 -0.30
N VAL A 115 -10.70 6.54 -0.83
CA VAL A 115 -11.42 5.28 -0.64
C VAL A 115 -10.46 4.13 -0.31
N TYR A 116 -11.01 3.05 0.25
CA TYR A 116 -10.31 1.80 0.52
C TYR A 116 -9.03 1.99 1.33
N GLY A 117 -9.11 2.58 2.52
CA GLY A 117 -8.01 2.70 3.47
C GLY A 117 -6.93 3.72 3.10
N GLY A 118 -7.19 4.59 2.12
CA GLY A 118 -6.36 5.76 1.82
C GLY A 118 -6.23 6.72 3.01
N ARG A 119 -5.23 7.62 2.98
CA ARG A 119 -5.03 8.60 4.06
C ARG A 119 -6.27 9.47 4.29
N LEU A 120 -6.93 9.84 3.20
CA LEU A 120 -8.11 10.69 3.17
C LEU A 120 -9.42 9.87 3.14
N ASP A 121 -9.31 8.55 3.33
CA ASP A 121 -10.48 7.69 3.43
C ASP A 121 -11.19 7.89 4.77
N ILE A 122 -12.35 8.56 4.71
CA ILE A 122 -13.24 8.79 5.84
C ILE A 122 -14.40 7.78 5.88
N SER A 123 -14.39 6.76 5.01
CA SER A 123 -15.33 5.63 5.01
C SER A 123 -15.06 4.66 6.16
N GLY A 124 -15.08 5.20 7.39
CA GLY A 124 -15.09 4.42 8.62
C GLY A 124 -16.49 3.93 8.99
N VAL A 125 -16.61 3.39 10.20
CA VAL A 125 -17.85 2.86 10.80
C VAL A 125 -19.05 3.81 10.68
N THR A 126 -18.80 5.13 10.60
CA THR A 126 -19.85 6.16 10.55
C THR A 126 -20.56 6.31 9.20
N VAL A 127 -19.90 6.01 8.06
CA VAL A 127 -20.53 6.18 6.73
C VAL A 127 -20.08 5.07 5.76
N PRO A 128 -20.44 3.80 6.02
CA PRO A 128 -19.94 2.65 5.26
C PRO A 128 -20.37 2.65 3.78
N ALA A 129 -21.42 3.38 3.40
CA ALA A 129 -21.85 3.51 2.01
C ALA A 129 -21.02 4.53 1.20
N LEU A 130 -20.23 5.38 1.87
CA LEU A 130 -19.53 6.49 1.24
C LEU A 130 -18.56 6.05 0.14
N SER A 131 -17.79 4.98 0.39
CA SER A 131 -16.81 4.46 -0.57
C SER A 131 -17.49 4.04 -1.88
N ARG A 132 -18.64 3.36 -1.81
CA ARG A 132 -19.41 2.99 -3.00
C ARG A 132 -19.93 4.20 -3.74
N THR A 133 -20.45 5.20 -3.02
CA THR A 133 -20.93 6.45 -3.63
C THR A 133 -19.81 7.19 -4.34
N LEU A 134 -18.66 7.36 -3.68
CA LEU A 134 -17.46 7.98 -4.23
C LEU A 134 -17.00 7.26 -5.52
N VAL A 135 -16.87 5.93 -5.47
CA VAL A 135 -16.52 5.11 -6.64
C VAL A 135 -17.54 5.26 -7.76
N SER A 136 -18.85 5.19 -7.46
CA SER A 136 -19.90 5.33 -8.49
C SER A 136 -19.95 6.74 -9.11
N SER A 137 -19.52 7.76 -8.37
CA SER A 137 -19.45 9.15 -8.82
C SER A 137 -18.14 9.51 -9.53
N GLY A 138 -17.16 8.60 -9.50
CA GLY A 138 -15.81 8.80 -10.05
C GLY A 138 -14.92 9.72 -9.22
N ILE A 139 -15.22 9.90 -7.92
CA ILE A 139 -14.45 10.78 -7.02
C ILE A 139 -13.57 9.87 -6.15
N VAL A 140 -12.43 9.44 -6.67
CA VAL A 140 -11.58 8.45 -6.01
C VAL A 140 -10.29 9.06 -5.45
N THR A 141 -9.84 10.18 -6.01
CA THR A 141 -8.66 10.94 -5.57
C THR A 141 -9.05 12.33 -5.03
N LEU A 142 -8.12 12.95 -4.31
CA LEU A 142 -8.26 14.35 -3.88
C LEU A 142 -8.40 15.29 -5.08
N ARG A 143 -7.77 15.00 -6.22
CA ARG A 143 -7.88 15.78 -7.45
C ARG A 143 -9.32 15.94 -7.89
N GLU A 144 -10.05 14.83 -8.03
CA GLU A 144 -11.46 14.91 -8.45
C GLU A 144 -12.30 15.66 -7.43
N LEU A 145 -12.03 15.46 -6.13
CA LEU A 145 -12.74 16.17 -5.08
C LEU A 145 -12.49 17.69 -5.15
N VAL A 146 -11.24 18.12 -5.33
CA VAL A 146 -10.88 19.55 -5.45
C VAL A 146 -11.46 20.17 -6.72
N ASN A 147 -11.49 19.42 -7.84
CA ASN A 147 -12.09 19.89 -9.09
C ASN A 147 -13.59 20.19 -8.94
N ILE A 148 -14.30 19.47 -8.05
CA ILE A 148 -15.73 19.65 -7.82
C ILE A 148 -16.00 20.64 -6.68
N ALA A 149 -15.34 20.45 -5.53
CA ALA A 149 -15.59 21.19 -4.30
C ALA A 149 -14.81 22.51 -4.18
N GLY A 150 -13.86 22.76 -5.09
CA GLY A 150 -12.88 23.85 -5.01
C GLY A 150 -11.69 23.52 -4.10
N SER A 151 -10.61 24.32 -4.22
CA SER A 151 -9.38 24.20 -3.40
C SER A 151 -9.65 24.32 -1.89
N ASP A 152 -10.56 25.21 -1.49
CA ASP A 152 -11.00 25.34 -0.10
C ASP A 152 -12.00 24.24 0.32
N LEU A 153 -12.44 23.35 -0.58
CA LEU A 153 -13.44 22.31 -0.29
C LEU A 153 -14.76 22.91 0.26
N SER A 154 -15.22 24.04 -0.31
CA SER A 154 -16.38 24.80 0.17
C SER A 154 -17.66 24.60 -0.66
N ARG A 155 -17.53 24.13 -1.90
CA ARG A 155 -18.65 23.99 -2.85
C ARG A 155 -19.45 22.70 -2.59
N ALA A 156 -20.16 22.69 -1.46
CA ALA A 156 -20.95 21.54 -1.04
C ALA A 156 -22.14 21.22 -1.96
N GLU A 157 -22.67 22.21 -2.68
CA GLU A 157 -23.80 22.01 -3.60
C GLU A 157 -23.39 21.18 -4.82
N ASP A 158 -22.25 21.51 -5.43
CA ASP A 158 -21.72 20.81 -6.61
C ASP A 158 -21.34 19.36 -6.27
N LEU A 159 -20.72 19.17 -5.11
CA LEU A 159 -20.39 17.83 -4.62
C LEU A 159 -21.65 17.02 -4.31
N ALA A 160 -22.67 17.65 -3.69
CA ALA A 160 -23.95 16.99 -3.41
C ALA A 160 -24.64 16.52 -4.70
N ALA A 161 -24.65 17.38 -5.73
CA ALA A 161 -25.20 17.07 -7.04
C ALA A 161 -24.46 15.89 -7.69
N ARG A 162 -23.12 15.89 -7.65
CA ARG A 162 -22.30 14.82 -8.25
C ARG A 162 -22.44 13.48 -7.53
N MET A 163 -22.58 13.50 -6.20
CA MET A 163 -22.74 12.28 -5.39
C MET A 163 -24.19 11.80 -5.30
N GLY A 164 -25.16 12.56 -5.82
CA GLY A 164 -26.59 12.25 -5.69
C GLY A 164 -27.12 12.37 -4.25
N LEU A 165 -26.45 13.15 -3.39
CA LEU A 165 -26.81 13.31 -1.98
C LEU A 165 -27.77 14.49 -1.82
N ARG A 166 -28.96 14.22 -1.25
CA ARG A 166 -29.97 15.27 -1.01
C ARG A 166 -29.64 16.18 0.18
N SER A 167 -28.88 15.68 1.15
CA SER A 167 -28.61 16.40 2.40
C SER A 167 -27.32 17.21 2.33
N ARG A 168 -27.45 18.53 2.20
CA ARG A 168 -26.33 19.48 2.26
C ARG A 168 -25.56 19.40 3.58
N ARG A 169 -26.26 19.12 4.69
CA ARG A 169 -25.63 18.95 6.01
C ARG A 169 -24.62 17.81 6.02
N VAL A 170 -24.99 16.66 5.42
CA VAL A 170 -24.10 15.49 5.34
C VAL A 170 -22.86 15.83 4.51
N VAL A 171 -23.04 16.47 3.35
CA VAL A 171 -21.91 16.86 2.48
C VAL A 171 -20.99 17.85 3.17
N ASN A 172 -21.52 18.86 3.85
CA ASN A 172 -20.72 19.80 4.65
C ASN A 172 -19.94 19.08 5.77
N GLN A 173 -20.52 18.07 6.41
CA GLN A 173 -19.82 17.29 7.42
C GLN A 173 -18.69 16.44 6.81
N LEU A 174 -18.87 15.89 5.61
CA LEU A 174 -17.83 15.16 4.89
C LEU A 174 -16.68 16.11 4.49
N LEU A 175 -17.00 17.26 3.89
CA LEU A 175 -16.03 18.28 3.52
C LEU A 175 -15.23 18.76 4.73
N HIS A 176 -15.90 19.02 5.86
CA HIS A 176 -15.21 19.36 7.11
C HIS A 176 -14.24 18.26 7.57
N ARG A 177 -14.63 16.98 7.45
CA ARG A 177 -13.75 15.86 7.82
C ARG A 177 -12.52 15.78 6.92
N TRP A 178 -12.68 15.92 5.61
CA TRP A 178 -11.53 15.95 4.69
C TRP A 178 -10.63 17.15 4.95
N ARG A 179 -11.19 18.35 5.17
CA ARG A 179 -10.39 19.52 5.58
C ARG A 179 -9.59 19.23 6.83
N SER A 180 -10.22 18.65 7.87
CA SER A 180 -9.54 18.32 9.13
C SER A 180 -8.44 17.25 8.99
N ALA A 181 -8.50 16.42 7.95
CA ALA A 181 -7.48 15.41 7.67
C ALA A 181 -6.25 15.98 6.95
N LEU A 182 -6.39 17.15 6.30
CA LEU A 182 -5.30 17.87 5.65
C LEU A 182 -4.56 18.78 6.64
N THR A 183 -3.23 18.86 6.51
CA THR A 183 -2.40 19.78 7.30
C THR A 183 -2.59 21.23 6.85
N SER A 184 -2.15 22.19 7.66
CA SER A 184 -2.18 23.62 7.28
C SER A 184 -1.35 23.90 6.03
N GLU A 185 -0.18 23.25 5.89
CA GLU A 185 0.70 23.38 4.72
C GLU A 185 0.04 22.85 3.45
N GLU A 186 -0.59 21.67 3.53
CA GLU A 186 -1.31 21.05 2.41
C GLU A 186 -2.48 21.93 1.92
N ARG A 187 -3.18 22.61 2.84
CA ARG A 187 -4.26 23.53 2.45
C ARG A 187 -3.73 24.74 1.70
N VAL A 188 -2.60 25.31 2.11
CA VAL A 188 -1.97 26.43 1.39
C VAL A 188 -1.55 25.98 -0.01
N GLN A 189 -0.90 24.82 -0.12
CA GLN A 189 -0.51 24.23 -1.40
C GLN A 189 -1.68 24.02 -2.37
N LEU A 190 -2.85 23.58 -1.87
CA LEU A 190 -4.06 23.42 -2.70
C LEU A 190 -4.63 24.75 -3.19
N MET A 191 -4.49 25.82 -2.41
CA MET A 191 -4.89 27.17 -2.82
C MET A 191 -3.96 27.70 -3.91
N ASP A 192 -2.65 27.52 -3.75
CA ASP A 192 -1.64 27.96 -4.73
C ASP A 192 -1.76 27.20 -6.07
N TYR A 193 -2.13 25.91 -6.00
CA TYR A 193 -2.36 25.06 -7.18
C TYR A 193 -3.43 25.61 -8.14
N GLN A 194 -4.52 26.18 -7.63
CA GLN A 194 -5.56 26.77 -8.50
C GLN A 194 -5.04 27.93 -9.37
N HIS A 195 -3.91 28.51 -9.00
CA HIS A 195 -3.29 29.64 -9.68
C HIS A 195 -2.11 29.23 -10.58
N THR A 196 -1.67 27.97 -10.53
CA THR A 196 -0.54 27.47 -11.33
C THR A 196 -1.05 26.54 -12.43
N GLU A 197 -0.95 26.97 -13.70
CA GLU A 197 -1.33 26.19 -14.89
C GLU A 197 -0.43 24.96 -15.16
N THR A 198 0.59 24.74 -14.33
CA THR A 198 1.61 23.73 -14.58
C THR A 198 1.13 22.37 -14.08
N GLY A 199 0.86 21.49 -15.04
CA GLY A 199 0.72 20.06 -14.79
C GLY A 199 1.96 19.52 -14.06
N PRO A 200 1.81 18.42 -13.33
CA PRO A 200 2.89 17.86 -12.52
C PRO A 200 4.10 17.52 -13.38
N ALA A 201 5.30 17.81 -12.88
CA ALA A 201 6.53 17.42 -13.55
C ALA A 201 6.58 15.88 -13.63
N GLU A 202 6.72 15.32 -14.83
CA GLU A 202 6.77 13.87 -15.06
C GLU A 202 7.92 13.17 -14.30
N ASP A 203 8.90 13.94 -13.82
CA ASP A 203 10.09 13.47 -13.09
C ASP A 203 9.94 13.51 -11.55
N GLU A 204 8.76 13.79 -11.01
CA GLU A 204 8.62 13.91 -9.56
C GLU A 204 8.65 12.54 -8.86
N SER A 205 9.68 12.30 -8.04
CA SER A 205 9.89 11.04 -7.33
C SER A 205 8.71 10.69 -6.40
N PHE A 206 8.39 9.39 -6.31
CA PHE A 206 7.35 8.89 -5.41
C PHE A 206 7.63 9.31 -3.95
N PRO A 207 6.61 9.75 -3.19
CA PRO A 207 6.79 10.24 -1.82
C PRO A 207 7.32 9.12 -0.92
N ARG A 208 8.22 9.49 -0.01
CA ARG A 208 8.82 8.54 0.93
C ARG A 208 7.75 7.97 1.86
N LEU A 209 7.63 6.65 1.87
CA LEU A 209 6.71 5.94 2.75
C LEU A 209 7.38 5.69 4.09
N ASN A 210 7.05 6.50 5.09
CA ASN A 210 7.55 6.30 6.45
C ASN A 210 6.65 5.35 7.23
N ILE A 211 7.27 4.37 7.88
CA ILE A 211 6.60 3.39 8.74
C ILE A 211 7.20 3.42 10.15
N ALA A 212 6.35 3.17 11.15
CA ALA A 212 6.76 3.08 12.55
C ALA A 212 6.20 1.79 13.18
N PRO A 213 6.93 1.11 14.08
CA PRO A 213 6.42 -0.07 14.76
C PRO A 213 5.19 0.26 15.62
N ASP A 214 4.15 -0.58 15.56
CA ASP A 214 2.95 -0.37 16.35
C ASP A 214 3.08 -0.94 17.78
N LEU A 215 3.50 -0.10 18.72
CA LEU A 215 3.71 -0.50 20.12
C LEU A 215 2.49 -0.33 21.04
N ASP A 216 1.38 0.28 20.60
CA ASP A 216 0.18 0.53 21.42
C ASP A 216 0.46 1.01 22.87
N GLY A 217 1.43 1.90 23.05
CA GLY A 217 1.80 2.43 24.38
C GLY A 217 2.64 1.49 25.25
N CYS A 218 3.04 0.32 24.77
CA CYS A 218 4.04 -0.52 25.43
C CYS A 218 5.42 0.16 25.38
N ALA A 219 6.10 0.23 26.52
CA ALA A 219 7.40 0.87 26.67
C ALA A 219 8.40 -0.04 27.38
N GLY A 220 9.68 0.26 27.23
CA GLY A 220 10.77 -0.44 27.90
C GLY A 220 12.03 -0.54 27.03
N PRO A 221 13.18 -0.84 27.64
CA PRO A 221 14.48 -0.81 26.98
C PRO A 221 14.59 -1.81 25.82
N LEU A 222 13.85 -2.94 25.89
CA LEU A 222 13.79 -3.92 24.81
C LEU A 222 12.92 -3.46 23.63
N LEU A 223 12.01 -2.52 23.85
CA LEU A 223 11.13 -1.96 22.81
C LEU A 223 11.72 -0.72 22.15
N GLU A 224 12.64 -0.01 22.81
CA GLU A 224 13.34 1.14 22.24
C GLU A 224 14.12 0.77 20.97
N CYS A 225 13.80 1.45 19.86
CA CYS A 225 14.55 1.36 18.62
C CYS A 225 15.67 2.40 18.64
N ARG A 226 16.93 1.98 18.42
CA ARG A 226 18.10 2.87 18.39
C ARG A 226 18.01 3.99 17.34
N SER A 227 17.27 3.77 16.26
CA SER A 227 16.87 4.82 15.32
C SER A 227 15.51 5.36 15.77
N LYS A 228 15.41 6.69 15.99
CA LYS A 228 14.16 7.40 16.33
C LYS A 228 12.98 6.88 15.52
N GLY A 229 12.19 5.96 16.07
CA GLY A 229 10.81 5.53 15.76
C GLY A 229 10.38 5.22 14.32
N GLU A 230 11.05 5.73 13.31
CA GLU A 230 10.60 5.91 11.94
C GLU A 230 11.63 5.30 10.99
N MET A 231 11.12 4.54 10.03
CA MET A 231 11.90 3.91 9.00
C MET A 231 11.30 4.30 7.65
N ASP A 232 12.14 4.78 6.75
CA ASP A 232 11.76 4.95 5.36
C ASP A 232 11.72 3.57 4.69
N PHE A 233 10.55 3.19 4.19
CA PHE A 233 10.32 1.87 3.61
C PHE A 233 11.18 1.62 2.36
N GLY A 234 11.55 2.67 1.62
CA GLY A 234 12.39 2.54 0.43
C GLY A 234 13.85 2.21 0.72
N SER A 235 14.36 2.61 1.90
CA SER A 235 15.78 2.48 2.27
C SER A 235 16.05 1.57 3.47
N VAL A 236 15.00 1.10 4.17
CA VAL A 236 15.15 0.27 5.37
C VAL A 236 15.71 -1.12 5.06
N SER A 237 16.67 -1.57 5.87
CA SER A 237 17.20 -2.93 5.75
C SER A 237 16.20 -3.98 6.27
N GLY A 238 16.17 -5.15 5.62
CA GLY A 238 15.33 -6.28 6.05
C GLY A 238 15.60 -6.73 7.50
N LYS A 239 16.83 -6.58 7.99
CA LYS A 239 17.20 -6.89 9.38
C LYS A 239 16.53 -5.95 10.39
N LEU A 240 16.43 -4.66 10.06
CA LEU A 240 15.75 -3.68 10.90
C LEU A 240 14.23 -3.92 10.90
N LEU A 241 13.64 -4.16 9.73
CA LEU A 241 12.23 -4.54 9.60
C LEU A 241 11.91 -5.78 10.44
N TYR A 242 12.68 -6.86 10.30
CA TYR A 242 12.47 -8.09 11.05
C TYR A 242 12.52 -7.86 12.57
N ARG A 243 13.51 -7.09 13.06
CA ARG A 243 13.62 -6.75 14.48
C ARG A 243 12.41 -5.98 14.97
N ALA A 244 11.92 -5.01 14.19
CA ALA A 244 10.71 -4.28 14.51
C ALA A 244 9.48 -5.20 14.56
N CYS A 245 9.36 -6.15 13.63
CA CYS A 245 8.31 -7.17 13.65
C CYS A 245 8.33 -8.01 14.92
N VAL A 246 9.49 -8.54 15.29
CA VAL A 246 9.63 -9.36 16.51
C VAL A 246 9.23 -8.56 17.75
N LYS A 247 9.62 -7.29 17.85
CA LYS A 247 9.27 -6.42 18.97
C LYS A 247 7.77 -6.18 19.08
N VAL A 248 7.11 -5.83 17.97
CA VAL A 248 5.66 -5.55 17.95
C VAL A 248 4.86 -6.81 18.27
N LEU A 249 5.21 -7.96 17.67
CA LEU A 249 4.53 -9.23 17.94
C LEU A 249 4.65 -9.67 19.42
N ASN A 250 5.75 -9.31 20.08
CA ASN A 250 6.00 -9.65 21.48
C ASN A 250 5.82 -8.48 22.45
N LYS A 251 5.22 -7.35 22.01
CA LYS A 251 5.20 -6.09 22.77
C LYS A 251 4.65 -6.24 24.18
N LYS A 252 3.57 -7.01 24.36
CA LYS A 252 2.96 -7.28 25.67
C LYS A 252 3.89 -8.05 26.63
N LYS A 253 4.75 -8.93 26.10
CA LYS A 253 5.70 -9.73 26.91
C LYS A 253 6.97 -8.97 27.24
N LEU A 254 7.38 -8.06 26.35
CA LEU A 254 8.60 -7.26 26.45
C LEU A 254 8.40 -5.95 27.21
N SER A 255 7.16 -5.46 27.31
CA SER A 255 6.83 -4.24 28.04
C SER A 255 7.31 -4.34 29.50
N GLY A 256 8.05 -3.33 29.95
CA GLY A 256 8.58 -3.25 31.32
C GLY A 256 9.65 -4.29 31.68
N ARG A 257 10.14 -5.11 30.73
CA ARG A 257 11.28 -6.00 31.00
C ARG A 257 12.60 -5.23 30.94
N VAL A 258 13.45 -5.50 31.93
CA VAL A 258 14.86 -5.09 31.92
C VAL A 258 15.59 -5.72 30.74
N ASP A 259 16.60 -5.03 30.22
CA ASP A 259 17.37 -5.48 29.05
C ASP A 259 18.10 -6.82 29.27
N THR A 260 18.45 -7.12 30.53
CA THR A 260 19.21 -8.30 30.95
C THR A 260 18.78 -8.73 32.36
N PRO A 261 18.69 -10.05 32.64
CA PRO A 261 18.45 -10.54 34.01
C PRO A 261 19.54 -10.11 34.99
N TRP A 262 20.76 -9.89 34.50
CA TRP A 262 21.93 -9.52 35.28
C TRP A 262 21.80 -8.16 35.94
N ARG A 263 20.98 -7.23 35.44
CA ARG A 263 20.72 -5.96 36.13
C ARG A 263 20.17 -6.15 37.52
N ASN A 264 19.20 -7.05 37.68
CA ASN A 264 18.60 -7.35 38.97
C ASN A 264 19.58 -8.10 39.88
N VAL A 265 20.42 -8.97 39.31
CA VAL A 265 21.42 -9.74 40.06
C VAL A 265 22.58 -8.87 40.56
N LEU A 266 23.00 -7.90 39.74
CA LEU A 266 24.18 -7.05 40.00
C LEU A 266 23.81 -5.68 40.60
N GLY A 267 22.51 -5.38 40.76
CA GLY A 267 22.03 -4.12 41.33
C GLY A 267 22.33 -2.89 40.46
N PHE A 268 22.42 -3.05 39.13
CA PHE A 268 22.73 -1.95 38.23
C PHE A 268 21.47 -1.15 37.83
N ASN A 269 21.53 0.17 37.96
CA ASN A 269 20.54 1.10 37.42
C ASN A 269 20.54 1.09 35.88
N ASP A 270 19.41 1.45 35.26
CA ASP A 270 19.18 1.43 33.80
C ASP A 270 20.28 2.15 32.99
N ASP A 271 20.94 3.14 33.60
CA ASP A 271 22.02 3.93 33.00
C ASP A 271 23.33 3.16 32.73
N VAL A 272 23.55 2.04 33.43
CA VAL A 272 24.80 1.26 33.34
C VAL A 272 24.58 -0.01 32.53
N LYS A 273 25.16 -0.07 31.32
CA LYS A 273 25.09 -1.28 30.48
C LYS A 273 26.09 -2.34 31.00
N PRO A 274 25.64 -3.55 31.40
CA PRO A 274 26.55 -4.59 31.83
C PRO A 274 27.35 -5.11 30.63
N GLU A 275 28.67 -5.09 30.73
CA GLU A 275 29.60 -5.60 29.72
C GLU A 275 30.51 -6.65 30.37
N TRP A 276 30.86 -7.68 29.59
CA TRP A 276 31.86 -8.65 30.02
C TRP A 276 33.23 -7.99 29.96
N MET A 277 34.04 -8.12 31.02
CA MET A 277 35.45 -7.71 30.94
C MET A 277 36.14 -8.56 29.86
N ALA A 278 36.79 -7.89 28.92
CA ALA A 278 37.57 -8.51 27.85
C ALA A 278 38.92 -9.02 28.37
#